data_AF-D8M8S6-F1
#
_entry.id   AF-D8M8S6-F1
#
_cell.length_a   1.000
_cell.length_b   1.000
_cell.length_c   1.000
_cell.angle_alpha   90.00
_cell.angle_beta   90.00
_cell.angle_gamma   90.00
#
_symmetry.space_group_name_H-M   'P 1'
#
loop_
_entity.id
_entity.type
_entity.pdbx_description
1 polymer ?
#
loop_
_entity_poly.entity_id
_entity_poly.type
_entity_poly.pdbx_seq_one_letter_code
_entity_poly.pdbx_strand_id
1 'polypeptide(L)'
;MMNLLKSGLRASNQWLRSKNFYVFEKRGVDDLSSAKACFYSYTKEDVEKDATLREVVLCKFLICAKLNRIQFYNKLLAEDSLPEGLDLKEFALYTRRPIRELALQFAQEGKHASLRKLFLSFPQLTLPYRYEIVSRFPLVSDPSTYFRFLPAFGEKDGAPSPGVFSFWDGKSIQKINTLNYAEVEWFEKKEILEVLQPRSGEAAIVNEFIAAFEAVQAEAIAQSDFARFAAWIEADCKKIDDATGLTELSKELLQLAISVNSAYRGDAAYAKLEALKEQLDLFLLYLKHNLDISYATDLLADSNPITLSQWVKLDSTEIMNLFLSHAGSDFIQVIQLLDSRYLLQQKIVYRYIQSTLDADPSKVFLFVDYINYFIEHRMSSALSKDLTEFVDFFQSILFNDALAKSSEMLTVSLEVCRRLQESSLLESEQRKQLSFLAQLVSLYSQLASSLSNLHLSKLRDSFLEAEAWIQSNPIDFNTASSQQIEAMLELPLLTFVSDAAQSKLGSSSPKEVDSFVSSLFVNPLSFFPKGIKNYIMLRILLRNRSSDALNAASDLTHSVQQDWMNFTVLHGVDEGVKSMSW
;
A
#
# COMPACT_ATOMS: atom_id res chain seq x y z
N MET A 1 25.69 46.26 -31.92
CA MET A 1 25.04 46.48 -30.61
C MET A 1 26.03 46.40 -29.43
N MET A 2 26.79 45.32 -29.26
CA MET A 2 27.70 45.15 -28.11
C MET A 2 28.78 46.27 -27.97
N ASN A 3 29.37 46.72 -29.08
CA ASN A 3 30.33 47.85 -29.05
C ASN A 3 29.69 49.17 -28.61
N LEU A 4 28.43 49.42 -28.98
CA LEU A 4 27.70 50.62 -28.57
C LEU A 4 27.44 50.62 -27.05
N LEU A 5 27.03 49.46 -26.50
CA LEU A 5 26.82 49.30 -25.07
C LEU A 5 28.13 49.45 -24.28
N LYS A 6 29.23 48.86 -24.77
CA LYS A 6 30.57 49.05 -24.16
C LYS A 6 31.01 50.51 -24.19
N SER A 7 30.78 51.24 -25.29
CA SER A 7 31.05 52.68 -25.36
C SER A 7 30.19 53.49 -24.40
N GLY A 8 28.90 53.16 -24.25
CA GLY A 8 28.02 53.80 -23.28
C GLY A 8 28.44 53.55 -21.83
N LEU A 9 28.88 52.33 -21.51
CA LEU A 9 29.44 52.00 -20.19
C LEU A 9 30.72 52.81 -19.93
N ARG A 10 31.63 52.88 -20.92
CA ARG A 10 32.85 53.70 -20.83
C ARG A 10 32.51 55.17 -20.58
N ALA A 11 31.56 55.74 -21.31
CA ALA A 11 31.15 57.13 -21.12
C ALA A 11 30.59 57.37 -19.71
N SER A 12 29.75 56.45 -19.21
CA SER A 12 29.19 56.53 -17.86
C SER A 12 30.28 56.45 -16.78
N ASN A 13 31.20 55.48 -16.91
CA ASN A 13 32.33 55.33 -15.99
C ASN A 13 33.29 56.52 -16.05
N GLN A 14 33.56 57.09 -17.22
CA GLN A 14 34.39 58.30 -17.36
C GLN A 14 33.73 59.52 -16.69
N TRP A 15 32.43 59.68 -16.86
CA TRP A 15 31.69 60.75 -16.20
C TRP A 15 31.75 60.60 -14.67
N LEU A 16 31.49 59.40 -14.15
CA LEU A 16 31.57 59.11 -12.72
C LEU A 16 32.99 59.31 -12.16
N ARG A 17 34.03 58.94 -12.91
CA ARG A 17 35.44 59.23 -12.57
C ARG A 17 35.71 60.73 -12.49
N SER A 18 35.22 61.51 -13.45
CA SER A 18 35.39 62.98 -13.47
C SER A 18 34.74 63.69 -12.28
N LYS A 19 33.78 63.02 -11.63
CA LYS A 19 33.05 63.50 -10.45
C LYS A 19 33.52 62.86 -9.13
N ASN A 20 34.61 62.08 -9.15
CA ASN A 20 35.14 61.34 -8.00
C ASN A 20 34.16 60.31 -7.39
N PHE A 21 33.22 59.81 -8.17
CA PHE A 21 32.25 58.79 -7.74
C PHE A 21 32.66 57.34 -8.08
N TYR A 22 33.84 57.15 -8.69
CA TYR A 22 34.34 55.85 -9.16
C TYR A 22 35.68 55.53 -8.51
N VAL A 23 35.76 54.37 -7.86
CA VAL A 23 36.85 53.99 -6.95
C VAL A 23 37.79 52.93 -7.57
N PHE A 24 37.41 52.29 -8.68
CA PHE A 24 38.23 51.22 -9.27
C PHE A 24 39.41 51.76 -10.08
N GLU A 25 40.63 51.35 -9.70
CA GLU A 25 41.88 51.98 -10.16
C GLU A 25 42.40 51.47 -11.51
N LYS A 26 41.94 50.31 -12.02
CA LYS A 26 42.43 49.78 -13.30
C LYS A 26 41.89 50.59 -14.48
N ARG A 27 42.73 51.44 -15.04
CA ARG A 27 42.45 52.20 -16.27
C ARG A 27 42.45 51.25 -17.48
N GLY A 28 41.45 51.40 -18.36
CA GLY A 28 41.39 50.72 -19.67
C GLY A 28 40.56 49.43 -19.73
N VAL A 29 40.01 48.95 -18.61
CA VAL A 29 39.06 47.83 -18.58
C VAL A 29 37.65 48.40 -18.39
N ASP A 30 36.89 48.54 -19.49
CA ASP A 30 35.50 49.00 -19.48
C ASP A 30 34.57 47.87 -20.00
N ASP A 31 34.59 46.74 -19.30
CA ASP A 31 33.67 45.62 -19.49
C ASP A 31 32.82 45.38 -18.22
N LEU A 32 31.99 44.33 -18.20
CA LEU A 32 31.15 43.99 -17.03
C LEU A 32 31.94 43.80 -15.74
N SER A 33 33.21 43.37 -15.82
CA SER A 33 34.05 43.20 -14.64
C SER A 33 34.38 44.52 -13.94
N SER A 34 34.23 45.66 -14.64
CA SER A 34 34.42 47.02 -14.13
C SER A 34 33.14 47.67 -13.58
N ALA A 35 32.00 46.96 -13.61
CA ALA A 35 30.68 47.53 -13.36
C ALA A 35 30.03 47.11 -12.03
N LYS A 36 30.80 46.51 -11.11
CA LYS A 36 30.30 46.05 -9.81
C LYS A 36 29.92 47.23 -8.91
N ALA A 37 28.81 47.13 -8.19
CA ALA A 37 28.33 48.21 -7.31
C ALA A 37 29.38 48.68 -6.27
N CYS A 38 30.28 47.78 -5.84
CA CYS A 38 31.36 48.09 -4.89
C CYS A 38 32.42 49.05 -5.42
N PHE A 39 32.43 49.38 -6.72
CA PHE A 39 33.37 50.33 -7.32
C PHE A 39 32.87 51.78 -7.32
N TYR A 40 31.71 52.04 -6.74
CA TYR A 40 31.07 53.36 -6.76
C TYR A 40 30.87 53.89 -5.34
N SER A 41 31.11 55.19 -5.16
CA SER A 41 31.11 55.85 -3.83
C SER A 41 29.91 56.78 -3.58
N TYR A 42 29.04 57.03 -4.57
CA TYR A 42 27.84 57.85 -4.36
C TYR A 42 26.86 57.19 -3.36
N THR A 43 26.13 58.05 -2.64
CA THR A 43 25.07 57.67 -1.70
C THR A 43 23.68 57.85 -2.32
N LYS A 44 22.65 57.32 -1.65
CA LYS A 44 21.25 57.54 -2.03
C LYS A 44 20.91 59.02 -2.14
N GLU A 45 21.36 59.82 -1.17
CA GLU A 45 21.11 61.26 -1.15
C GLU A 45 21.77 61.99 -2.32
N ASP A 46 22.98 61.58 -2.73
CA ASP A 46 23.66 62.17 -3.90
C ASP A 46 22.82 61.97 -5.17
N VAL A 47 22.29 60.76 -5.36
CA VAL A 47 21.45 60.37 -6.51
C VAL A 47 20.05 61.02 -6.47
N GLU A 48 19.50 61.24 -5.28
CA GLU A 48 18.23 61.96 -5.09
C GLU A 48 18.36 63.46 -5.36
N LYS A 49 19.51 64.08 -5.06
CA LYS A 49 19.72 65.52 -5.21
C LYS A 49 20.22 65.94 -6.60
N ASP A 50 20.91 65.06 -7.33
CA ASP A 50 21.46 65.35 -8.66
C ASP A 50 20.76 64.54 -9.78
N ALA A 51 19.93 65.23 -10.57
CA ALA A 51 19.22 64.63 -11.71
C ALA A 51 20.16 64.09 -12.80
N THR A 52 21.34 64.71 -12.99
CA THR A 52 22.32 64.24 -13.97
C THR A 52 22.99 62.96 -13.48
N LEU A 53 23.39 62.91 -12.20
CA LEU A 53 23.93 61.70 -11.58
C LEU A 53 22.91 60.56 -11.66
N ARG A 54 21.63 60.82 -11.35
CA ARG A 54 20.56 59.83 -11.46
C ARG A 54 20.44 59.24 -12.85
N GLU A 55 20.42 60.07 -13.90
CA GLU A 55 20.33 59.60 -15.28
C GLU A 55 21.57 58.77 -15.67
N VAL A 56 22.78 59.20 -15.26
CA VAL A 56 24.01 58.46 -15.53
C VAL A 56 24.03 57.10 -14.83
N VAL A 57 23.62 57.03 -13.55
CA VAL A 57 23.54 55.78 -12.78
C VAL A 57 22.50 54.83 -13.38
N LEU A 58 21.32 55.34 -13.75
CA LEU A 58 20.28 54.56 -14.42
C LEU A 58 20.78 54.01 -15.77
N CYS A 59 21.39 54.86 -16.61
CA CYS A 59 21.93 54.44 -17.90
C CYS A 59 23.01 53.36 -17.73
N LYS A 60 23.95 53.57 -16.80
CA LYS A 60 24.98 52.58 -16.45
C LYS A 60 24.35 51.25 -16.04
N PHE A 61 23.41 51.26 -15.08
CA PHE A 61 22.75 50.05 -14.61
C PHE A 61 22.07 49.28 -15.75
N LEU A 62 21.28 49.96 -16.59
CA LEU A 62 20.59 49.35 -17.72
C LEU A 62 21.54 48.81 -18.78
N ILE A 63 22.66 49.50 -19.04
CA ILE A 63 23.70 49.02 -19.95
C ILE A 63 24.33 47.73 -19.41
N CYS A 64 24.64 47.66 -18.12
CA CYS A 64 25.24 46.48 -17.50
C CYS A 64 24.28 45.29 -17.52
N ALA A 65 23.02 45.49 -17.12
CA ALA A 65 21.99 44.45 -17.19
C ALA A 65 21.81 43.91 -18.63
N LYS A 66 21.78 44.80 -19.63
CA LYS A 66 21.71 44.41 -21.05
C LYS A 66 22.96 43.68 -21.52
N LEU A 67 24.15 44.13 -21.15
CA LEU A 67 25.41 43.47 -21.50
C LEU A 67 25.47 42.04 -20.95
N ASN A 68 25.07 41.83 -19.69
CA ASN A 68 25.08 40.49 -19.09
C ASN A 68 24.04 39.59 -19.78
N ARG A 69 22.82 40.09 -20.07
CA ARG A 69 21.82 39.35 -20.86
C ARG A 69 22.32 38.94 -22.25
N ILE A 70 23.07 39.81 -22.95
CA ILE A 70 23.67 39.48 -24.24
C ILE A 70 24.76 38.41 -24.09
N GLN A 71 25.61 38.51 -23.05
CA GLN A 71 26.61 37.48 -22.78
C GLN A 71 25.96 36.13 -22.49
N PHE A 72 24.88 36.10 -21.72
CA PHE A 72 24.10 34.91 -21.47
C PHE A 72 23.53 34.31 -22.77
N TYR A 73 22.89 35.12 -23.62
CA TYR A 73 22.36 34.65 -24.91
C TYR A 73 23.46 34.08 -25.82
N ASN A 74 24.63 34.73 -25.87
CA ASN A 74 25.77 34.20 -26.62
C ASN A 74 26.26 32.83 -26.07
N LYS A 75 26.19 32.62 -24.74
CA LYS A 75 26.49 31.30 -24.13
C LYS A 75 25.45 30.24 -24.46
N LEU A 76 24.20 30.62 -24.71
CA LEU A 76 23.17 29.68 -25.20
C LEU A 76 23.49 29.24 -26.63
N LEU A 77 23.71 30.22 -27.53
CA LEU A 77 24.02 29.98 -28.95
C LEU A 77 25.29 29.17 -29.19
N ALA A 78 26.28 29.21 -28.28
CA ALA A 78 27.56 28.53 -28.47
C ALA A 78 27.51 27.00 -28.26
N GLU A 79 26.45 26.46 -27.64
CA GLU A 79 26.33 25.01 -27.37
C GLU A 79 25.12 24.37 -28.04
N ASP A 80 24.03 25.12 -28.21
CA ASP A 80 22.94 24.66 -29.04
C ASP A 80 23.43 24.79 -30.48
N SER A 81 23.55 23.67 -31.19
CA SER A 81 23.82 23.60 -32.63
C SER A 81 22.61 24.12 -33.43
N LEU A 82 22.14 25.31 -33.05
CA LEU A 82 21.10 26.04 -33.74
C LEU A 82 21.65 26.47 -35.12
N PRO A 83 20.82 26.43 -36.16
CA PRO A 83 21.23 26.81 -37.51
C PRO A 83 21.87 28.20 -37.50
N GLU A 84 22.94 28.37 -38.28
CA GLU A 84 23.65 29.64 -38.44
C GLU A 84 22.67 30.81 -38.69
N GLY A 85 22.42 31.62 -37.65
CA GLY A 85 21.56 32.78 -37.77
C GLY A 85 21.10 33.31 -36.41
N LEU A 86 21.36 34.59 -36.14
CA LEU A 86 20.88 35.27 -34.94
C LEU A 86 19.39 35.61 -35.14
N ASP A 87 18.48 34.86 -34.50
CA ASP A 87 17.05 35.22 -34.51
C ASP A 87 16.84 36.49 -33.67
N LEU A 88 16.66 37.61 -34.37
CA LEU A 88 16.46 38.92 -33.76
C LEU A 88 15.17 39.00 -32.92
N LYS A 89 14.16 38.17 -33.20
CA LYS A 89 12.93 38.10 -32.40
C LYS A 89 13.20 37.36 -31.08
N GLU A 90 13.91 36.24 -31.15
CA GLU A 90 14.34 35.48 -29.97
C GLU A 90 15.27 36.32 -29.09
N PHE A 91 16.26 36.98 -29.69
CA PHE A 91 17.17 37.89 -29.00
C PHE A 91 16.44 39.08 -28.33
N ALA A 92 15.42 39.65 -28.97
CA ALA A 92 14.61 40.72 -28.38
C ALA A 92 13.82 40.23 -27.16
N LEU A 93 13.43 38.95 -27.14
CA LEU A 93 12.73 38.31 -26.03
C LEU A 93 13.66 38.15 -24.80
N TYR A 94 14.89 37.67 -25.00
CA TYR A 94 15.89 37.52 -23.92
C TYR A 94 16.35 38.85 -23.31
N THR A 95 16.43 39.91 -24.13
CA THR A 95 16.92 41.21 -23.67
C THR A 95 15.87 42.01 -22.89
N ARG A 96 14.58 41.75 -23.09
CA ARG A 96 13.48 42.53 -22.51
C ARG A 96 12.73 41.84 -21.37
N ARG A 97 12.58 40.51 -21.41
CA ARG A 97 11.87 39.78 -20.34
C ARG A 97 12.65 39.78 -19.03
N PRO A 98 11.98 39.77 -17.87
CA PRO A 98 12.59 39.42 -16.61
C PRO A 98 13.28 38.05 -16.69
N ILE A 99 14.46 37.94 -16.09
CA ILE A 99 15.21 36.68 -15.92
C ILE A 99 14.37 35.62 -15.22
N ARG A 100 13.58 35.99 -14.20
CA ARG A 100 12.68 35.04 -13.52
C ARG A 100 11.64 34.44 -14.48
N GLU A 101 11.03 35.26 -15.34
CA GLU A 101 10.06 34.77 -16.34
C GLU A 101 10.72 33.86 -17.37
N LEU A 102 11.94 34.18 -17.81
CA LEU A 102 12.72 33.31 -18.68
C LEU A 102 13.04 31.97 -18.00
N ALA A 103 13.37 31.98 -16.71
CA ALA A 103 13.61 30.77 -15.93
C ALA A 103 12.36 29.88 -15.87
N LEU A 104 11.20 30.48 -15.59
CA LEU A 104 9.91 29.78 -15.56
C LEU A 104 9.57 29.19 -16.94
N GLN A 105 9.78 29.94 -18.01
CA GLN A 105 9.55 29.46 -19.38
C GLN A 105 10.47 28.27 -19.72
N PHE A 106 11.77 28.37 -19.43
CA PHE A 106 12.70 27.27 -19.67
C PHE A 106 12.37 26.03 -18.86
N ALA A 107 11.89 26.19 -17.62
CA ALA A 107 11.39 25.08 -16.83
C ALA A 107 10.16 24.43 -17.48
N GLN A 108 9.16 25.21 -17.91
CA GLN A 108 7.98 24.69 -18.60
C GLN A 108 8.32 23.95 -19.90
N GLU A 109 9.32 24.43 -20.65
CA GLU A 109 9.78 23.84 -21.90
C GLU A 109 10.75 22.65 -21.69
N GLY A 110 11.10 22.29 -20.45
CA GLY A 110 12.06 21.22 -20.17
C GLY A 110 13.51 21.52 -20.61
N LYS A 111 13.86 22.80 -20.80
CA LYS A 111 15.19 23.25 -21.24
C LYS A 111 16.20 23.30 -20.10
N HIS A 112 16.51 22.14 -19.52
CA HIS A 112 17.36 22.02 -18.34
C HIS A 112 18.77 22.63 -18.51
N ALA A 113 19.40 22.45 -19.68
CA ALA A 113 20.72 23.03 -19.96
C ALA A 113 20.71 24.56 -19.99
N SER A 114 19.71 25.15 -20.66
CA SER A 114 19.51 26.61 -20.71
C SER A 114 19.22 27.18 -19.33
N LEU A 115 18.40 26.49 -18.54
CA LEU A 115 18.11 26.89 -17.17
C LEU A 115 19.35 26.83 -16.26
N ARG A 116 20.19 25.79 -16.40
CA ARG A 116 21.46 25.69 -15.66
C ARG A 116 22.39 26.86 -15.95
N LYS A 117 22.52 27.26 -17.21
CA LYS A 117 23.30 28.44 -17.58
C LYS A 117 22.71 29.71 -16.98
N LEU A 118 21.39 29.81 -16.90
CA LEU A 118 20.69 30.95 -16.32
C LEU A 118 20.97 31.05 -14.81
N PHE A 119 20.90 29.93 -14.08
CA PHE A 119 21.24 29.84 -12.65
C PHE A 119 22.69 30.27 -12.38
N LEU A 120 23.62 29.91 -13.26
CA LEU A 120 25.03 30.29 -13.13
C LEU A 120 25.30 31.75 -13.53
N SER A 121 24.52 32.31 -14.46
CA SER A 121 24.73 33.68 -14.96
C SER A 121 23.99 34.74 -14.13
N PHE A 122 22.88 34.36 -13.50
CA PHE A 122 22.03 35.23 -12.67
C PHE A 122 21.57 34.53 -11.38
N PRO A 123 22.50 34.03 -10.53
CA PRO A 123 22.13 33.30 -9.31
C PRO A 123 21.25 34.14 -8.36
N GLN A 124 21.50 35.44 -8.25
CA GLN A 124 20.70 36.37 -7.45
C GLN A 124 19.26 36.54 -7.93
N LEU A 125 18.97 36.29 -9.22
CA LEU A 125 17.63 36.43 -9.81
C LEU A 125 16.90 35.08 -9.95
N THR A 126 17.57 33.96 -9.67
CA THR A 126 17.04 32.61 -9.94
C THR A 126 16.99 31.73 -8.69
N LEU A 127 18.05 31.69 -7.87
CA LEU A 127 18.11 30.86 -6.67
C LEU A 127 17.01 31.15 -5.64
N PRO A 128 16.62 32.42 -5.37
CA PRO A 128 15.51 32.71 -4.47
C PRO A 128 14.18 32.09 -4.91
N TYR A 129 14.03 31.78 -6.20
CA TYR A 129 12.77 31.30 -6.78
C TYR A 129 12.85 29.84 -7.23
N ARG A 130 13.90 29.08 -6.85
CA ARG A 130 14.14 27.74 -7.39
C ARG A 130 12.99 26.75 -7.18
N TYR A 131 12.30 26.77 -6.04
CA TYR A 131 11.14 25.87 -5.84
C TYR A 131 10.02 26.18 -6.83
N GLU A 132 9.72 27.45 -7.04
CA GLU A 132 8.71 27.89 -8.02
C GLU A 132 9.11 27.50 -9.44
N ILE A 133 10.38 27.71 -9.80
CA ILE A 133 10.93 27.36 -11.11
C ILE A 133 10.86 25.85 -11.33
N VAL A 134 11.34 25.06 -10.38
CA VAL A 134 11.38 23.58 -10.48
C VAL A 134 9.97 23.00 -10.54
N SER A 135 9.01 23.54 -9.81
CA SER A 135 7.60 23.11 -9.87
C SER A 135 6.91 23.35 -11.23
N ARG A 136 7.57 24.03 -12.17
CA ARG A 136 7.12 24.22 -13.55
C ARG A 136 7.66 23.20 -14.55
N PHE A 137 8.59 22.32 -14.15
CA PHE A 137 9.03 21.26 -15.05
C PHE A 137 7.85 20.36 -15.46
N PRO A 138 7.91 19.78 -16.69
CA PRO A 138 7.00 18.72 -17.06
C PRO A 138 7.02 17.61 -16.00
N LEU A 139 5.84 17.13 -15.60
CA LEU A 139 5.73 16.11 -14.54
C LEU A 139 6.36 14.77 -14.93
N VAL A 140 6.60 14.55 -16.21
CA VAL A 140 7.27 13.37 -16.78
C VAL A 140 8.78 13.52 -16.88
N SER A 141 9.35 14.65 -16.44
CA SER A 141 10.79 14.89 -16.47
C SER A 141 11.52 13.98 -15.49
N ASP A 142 12.69 13.46 -15.90
CA ASP A 142 13.58 12.68 -15.04
C ASP A 142 14.07 13.54 -13.83
N PRO A 143 13.74 13.13 -12.59
CA PRO A 143 14.20 13.79 -11.36
C PRO A 143 15.71 14.01 -11.33
N SER A 144 16.53 13.09 -11.84
CA SER A 144 17.99 13.19 -11.82
C SER A 144 18.51 14.43 -12.57
N THR A 145 17.74 14.90 -13.55
CA THR A 145 18.09 16.03 -14.41
C THR A 145 17.78 17.36 -13.72
N TYR A 146 16.68 17.45 -12.98
CA TYR A 146 16.26 18.71 -12.34
C TYR A 146 16.50 18.80 -10.84
N PHE A 147 16.73 17.69 -10.15
CA PHE A 147 17.00 17.68 -8.70
C PHE A 147 18.18 18.57 -8.33
N ARG A 148 19.13 18.76 -9.24
CA ARG A 148 20.30 19.65 -9.08
C ARG A 148 19.95 21.12 -8.90
N PHE A 149 18.73 21.54 -9.27
CA PHE A 149 18.24 22.90 -9.05
C PHE A 149 17.68 23.12 -7.65
N LEU A 150 17.39 22.04 -6.90
CA LEU A 150 16.85 22.10 -5.55
C LEU A 150 17.93 22.43 -4.50
N PRO A 151 17.54 22.83 -3.28
CA PRO A 151 18.47 22.94 -2.16
C PRO A 151 19.21 21.65 -1.88
N ALA A 152 20.49 21.78 -1.52
CA ALA A 152 21.30 20.69 -1.02
C ALA A 152 21.69 20.95 0.43
N PHE A 153 21.65 19.91 1.25
CA PHE A 153 21.93 19.98 2.68
C PHE A 153 23.16 19.12 2.99
N GLY A 154 24.22 19.74 3.52
CA GLY A 154 25.47 19.05 3.87
C GLY A 154 25.47 18.50 5.29
N GLU A 155 26.65 18.20 5.84
CA GLU A 155 26.82 18.10 7.29
C GLU A 155 26.22 19.35 7.96
N LYS A 156 25.79 19.25 9.23
CA LYS A 156 25.10 20.32 9.99
C LYS A 156 26.00 21.57 10.16
N ASP A 157 26.25 22.27 9.07
CA ASP A 157 27.15 23.39 8.95
C ASP A 157 26.40 24.65 9.36
N GLY A 158 26.52 24.99 10.64
CA GLY A 158 26.25 26.34 11.15
C GLY A 158 24.82 26.86 11.00
N ALA A 159 24.58 28.03 11.58
CA ALA A 159 23.32 28.73 11.41
C ALA A 159 23.18 29.20 9.95
N PRO A 160 21.97 29.13 9.37
CA PRO A 160 21.74 29.60 8.02
C PRO A 160 22.09 31.09 7.88
N SER A 161 22.81 31.40 6.81
CA SER A 161 23.34 32.75 6.58
C SER A 161 22.51 33.45 5.50
N PRO A 162 22.05 34.70 5.73
CA PRO A 162 21.33 35.46 4.72
C PRO A 162 22.10 35.53 3.40
N GLY A 163 21.41 35.29 2.29
CA GLY A 163 21.97 35.33 0.95
C GLY A 163 22.82 34.13 0.52
N VAL A 164 23.11 33.18 1.41
CA VAL A 164 23.88 31.97 1.07
C VAL A 164 22.94 30.86 0.61
N PHE A 165 23.11 30.43 -0.64
CA PHE A 165 22.37 29.31 -1.22
C PHE A 165 23.28 28.12 -1.43
N SER A 166 22.81 26.94 -1.01
CA SER A 166 23.49 25.65 -1.22
C SER A 166 22.79 24.87 -2.33
N PHE A 167 23.55 24.26 -3.24
CA PHE A 167 23.03 23.42 -4.32
C PHE A 167 24.00 22.29 -4.69
N TRP A 168 23.51 21.26 -5.37
CA TRP A 168 24.31 20.11 -5.79
C TRP A 168 24.80 20.29 -7.24
N ASP A 169 26.12 20.26 -7.45
CA ASP A 169 26.69 20.40 -8.81
C ASP A 169 26.82 19.07 -9.58
N GLY A 170 26.52 17.95 -8.92
CA GLY A 170 26.70 16.59 -9.42
C GLY A 170 27.82 15.80 -8.72
N LYS A 171 28.74 16.48 -8.02
CA LYS A 171 29.87 15.86 -7.30
C LYS A 171 29.93 16.27 -5.83
N SER A 172 29.61 17.53 -5.53
CA SER A 172 29.65 18.09 -4.19
C SER A 172 28.61 19.19 -4.00
N ILE A 173 28.34 19.53 -2.73
CA ILE A 173 27.51 20.69 -2.38
C ILE A 173 28.35 21.95 -2.58
N GLN A 174 27.83 22.86 -3.39
CA GLN A 174 28.39 24.19 -3.60
C GLN A 174 27.58 25.22 -2.81
N LYS A 175 28.26 26.26 -2.32
CA LYS A 175 27.64 27.41 -1.64
C LYS A 175 27.97 28.68 -2.44
N ILE A 176 26.98 29.54 -2.63
CA ILE A 176 27.17 30.87 -3.23
C ILE A 176 26.51 31.93 -2.35
N ASN A 177 27.27 32.95 -1.98
CA ASN A 177 26.72 34.10 -1.28
C ASN A 177 26.25 35.14 -2.29
N THR A 178 24.95 35.11 -2.57
CA THR A 178 24.33 36.04 -3.51
C THR A 178 24.29 37.48 -2.98
N LEU A 179 24.56 37.76 -1.70
CA LEU A 179 24.73 39.14 -1.21
C LEU A 179 26.18 39.63 -1.29
N ASN A 180 27.13 38.74 -1.59
CA ASN A 180 28.53 39.10 -1.79
C ASN A 180 28.73 39.65 -3.21
N TYR A 181 28.91 40.96 -3.32
CA TYR A 181 29.21 41.67 -4.58
C TYR A 181 30.50 41.17 -5.28
N ALA A 182 31.39 40.46 -4.58
CA ALA A 182 32.55 39.83 -5.18
C ALA A 182 32.19 38.56 -5.96
N GLU A 183 31.21 37.79 -5.50
CA GLU A 183 30.78 36.50 -6.05
C GLU A 183 29.70 36.65 -7.13
N VAL A 184 28.82 37.64 -7.00
CA VAL A 184 27.67 37.83 -7.91
C VAL A 184 27.62 39.25 -8.47
N GLU A 185 27.16 39.35 -9.71
CA GLU A 185 27.04 40.62 -10.44
C GLU A 185 25.83 41.44 -9.98
N TRP A 186 25.96 42.10 -8.83
CA TRP A 186 25.15 43.26 -8.49
C TRP A 186 25.75 44.52 -9.12
N PHE A 187 25.04 45.10 -10.09
CA PHE A 187 25.49 46.30 -10.79
C PHE A 187 25.24 47.59 -10.00
N GLU A 188 24.35 47.54 -9.02
CA GLU A 188 23.98 48.67 -8.18
C GLU A 188 23.44 48.22 -6.80
N LYS A 189 23.45 49.10 -5.80
CA LYS A 189 22.90 48.83 -4.46
C LYS A 189 21.38 49.02 -4.44
N LYS A 190 20.67 48.27 -3.58
CA LYS A 190 19.19 48.32 -3.48
C LYS A 190 18.68 49.75 -3.26
N GLU A 191 19.25 50.45 -2.28
CA GLU A 191 18.82 51.79 -1.89
C GLU A 191 19.01 52.85 -3.00
N ILE A 192 19.94 52.59 -3.93
CA ILE A 192 20.13 53.41 -5.12
C ILE A 192 19.09 53.07 -6.18
N LEU A 193 18.83 51.78 -6.42
CA LEU A 193 17.81 51.33 -7.37
C LEU A 193 16.42 51.90 -7.05
N GLU A 194 16.06 51.99 -5.77
CA GLU A 194 14.79 52.54 -5.29
C GLU A 194 14.56 54.02 -5.65
N VAL A 195 15.63 54.78 -5.93
CA VAL A 195 15.56 56.20 -6.28
C VAL A 195 15.83 56.49 -7.74
N LEU A 196 16.16 55.45 -8.52
CA LEU A 196 16.19 55.57 -9.97
C LEU A 196 14.75 55.81 -10.45
N GLN A 197 14.59 56.73 -11.39
CA GLN A 197 13.30 57.06 -11.99
C GLN A 197 13.25 56.50 -13.43
N PRO A 198 13.16 55.17 -13.61
CA PRO A 198 13.20 54.56 -14.94
C PRO A 198 11.97 54.92 -15.76
N ARG A 199 12.14 54.98 -17.09
CA ARG A 199 11.02 55.14 -18.02
C ARG A 199 10.18 53.86 -18.03
N SER A 200 8.95 53.93 -18.56
CA SER A 200 7.99 52.82 -18.53
C SER A 200 8.54 51.48 -19.06
N GLY A 201 9.42 51.49 -20.07
CA GLY A 201 10.06 50.28 -20.62
C GLY A 201 11.30 49.77 -19.85
N GLU A 202 11.83 50.54 -18.89
CA GLU A 202 13.04 50.24 -18.14
C GLU A 202 12.74 49.79 -16.70
N ALA A 203 11.57 50.18 -16.20
CA ALA A 203 11.09 49.87 -14.85
C ALA A 203 11.08 48.37 -14.56
N ALA A 204 10.76 47.52 -15.54
CA ALA A 204 10.74 46.07 -15.37
C ALA A 204 12.10 45.50 -14.93
N ILE A 205 13.21 46.01 -15.48
CA ILE A 205 14.57 45.54 -15.15
C ILE A 205 14.97 46.03 -13.76
N VAL A 206 14.69 47.29 -13.44
CA VAL A 206 15.00 47.88 -12.13
C VAL A 206 14.21 47.15 -11.03
N ASN A 207 12.91 46.97 -11.22
CA ASN A 207 12.02 46.33 -10.26
C ASN A 207 12.36 44.84 -10.05
N GLU A 208 12.81 44.13 -11.09
CA GLU A 208 13.30 42.75 -10.95
C GLU A 208 14.47 42.66 -9.97
N PHE A 209 15.46 43.56 -10.07
CA PHE A 209 16.61 43.56 -9.16
C PHE A 209 16.24 43.98 -7.74
N ILE A 210 15.32 44.96 -7.57
CA ILE A 210 14.81 45.35 -6.25
C ILE A 210 14.11 44.16 -5.58
N ALA A 211 13.21 43.48 -6.29
CA ALA A 211 12.48 42.31 -5.78
C ALA A 211 13.43 41.16 -5.42
N ALA A 212 14.49 40.96 -6.22
CA ALA A 212 15.51 39.97 -5.93
C ALA A 212 16.28 40.26 -4.64
N PHE A 213 16.65 41.52 -4.37
CA PHE A 213 17.31 41.89 -3.10
C PHE A 213 16.45 41.53 -1.88
N GLU A 214 15.15 41.73 -1.97
CA GLU A 214 14.19 41.40 -0.90
C GLU A 214 14.03 39.89 -0.73
N ALA A 215 13.90 39.17 -1.86
CA ALA A 215 13.73 37.72 -1.86
C ALA A 215 14.99 37.00 -1.36
N VAL A 216 16.18 37.41 -1.78
CA VAL A 216 17.46 36.74 -1.45
C VAL A 216 17.67 36.58 0.06
N GLN A 217 17.33 37.61 0.85
CA GLN A 217 17.54 37.56 2.31
C GLN A 217 16.63 36.53 2.98
N ALA A 218 15.33 36.59 2.68
CA ALA A 218 14.34 35.71 3.30
C ALA A 218 14.42 34.27 2.76
N GLU A 219 14.56 34.11 1.45
CA GLU A 219 14.55 32.81 0.79
C GLU A 219 15.82 32.00 1.04
N ALA A 220 16.99 32.63 1.20
CA ALA A 220 18.20 31.88 1.58
C ALA A 220 18.02 31.14 2.91
N ILE A 221 17.43 31.82 3.91
CA ILE A 221 17.12 31.23 5.21
C ILE A 221 16.03 30.17 5.04
N ALA A 222 14.91 30.53 4.40
CA ALA A 222 13.77 29.63 4.30
C ALA A 222 14.07 28.36 3.47
N GLN A 223 14.99 28.41 2.51
CA GLN A 223 15.38 27.25 1.70
C GLN A 223 16.53 26.43 2.30
N SER A 224 17.11 26.89 3.41
CA SER A 224 18.01 26.11 4.25
C SER A 224 17.26 25.28 5.31
N ASP A 225 15.94 25.41 5.38
CA ASP A 225 15.07 24.59 6.23
C ASP A 225 14.79 23.24 5.55
N PHE A 226 15.32 22.18 6.18
CA PHE A 226 15.14 20.82 5.69
C PHE A 226 13.68 20.35 5.76
N ALA A 227 12.89 20.82 6.72
CA ALA A 227 11.48 20.46 6.82
C ALA A 227 10.67 21.02 5.63
N ARG A 228 10.98 22.25 5.18
CA ARG A 228 10.40 22.84 3.97
C ARG A 228 10.77 22.02 2.72
N PHE A 229 12.01 21.55 2.63
CA PHE A 229 12.45 20.68 1.54
C PHE A 229 11.70 19.35 1.53
N ALA A 230 11.62 18.66 2.67
CA ALA A 230 10.90 17.39 2.78
C ALA A 230 9.42 17.54 2.40
N ALA A 231 8.76 18.61 2.86
CA ALA A 231 7.38 18.91 2.50
C ALA A 231 7.20 19.18 1.00
N TRP A 232 8.16 19.86 0.37
CA TRP A 232 8.15 20.07 -1.09
C TRP A 232 8.30 18.75 -1.84
N ILE A 233 9.23 17.88 -1.43
CA ILE A 233 9.42 16.54 -2.06
C ILE A 233 8.15 15.71 -1.93
N GLU A 234 7.53 15.64 -0.75
CA GLU A 234 6.29 14.91 -0.54
C GLU A 234 5.16 15.43 -1.45
N ALA A 235 5.01 16.76 -1.55
CA ALA A 235 3.98 17.38 -2.39
C ALA A 235 4.24 17.13 -3.89
N ASP A 236 5.50 17.16 -4.33
CA ASP A 236 5.84 16.95 -5.74
C ASP A 236 5.71 15.47 -6.14
N CYS A 237 6.08 14.51 -5.28
CA CYS A 237 5.79 13.08 -5.48
C CYS A 237 4.29 12.83 -5.67
N LYS A 238 3.46 13.39 -4.78
CA LYS A 238 1.99 13.29 -4.89
C LYS A 238 1.49 13.91 -6.20
N LYS A 239 1.98 15.10 -6.56
CA LYS A 239 1.60 15.79 -7.79
C LYS A 239 1.97 15.00 -9.05
N ILE A 240 3.16 14.39 -9.09
CA ILE A 240 3.60 13.55 -10.22
C ILE A 240 2.65 12.37 -10.37
N ASP A 241 2.44 11.60 -9.30
CA ASP A 241 1.56 10.43 -9.31
C ASP A 241 0.11 10.79 -9.65
N ASP A 242 -0.51 11.70 -8.90
CA ASP A 242 -1.92 12.05 -9.04
C ASP A 242 -2.27 12.55 -10.45
N ALA A 243 -1.33 13.21 -11.13
CA ALA A 243 -1.57 13.79 -12.45
C ALA A 243 -1.14 12.89 -13.62
N THR A 244 -0.23 11.94 -13.40
CA THR A 244 0.38 11.15 -14.51
C THR A 244 0.28 9.64 -14.34
N GLY A 245 0.03 9.14 -13.13
CA GLY A 245 0.11 7.73 -12.77
C GLY A 245 1.54 7.15 -12.75
N LEU A 246 2.57 7.99 -12.88
CA LEU A 246 3.98 7.56 -12.89
C LEU A 246 4.53 7.45 -11.46
N THR A 247 4.04 6.48 -10.70
CA THR A 247 4.46 6.26 -9.30
C THR A 247 5.95 5.95 -9.17
N GLU A 248 6.54 5.24 -10.14
CA GLU A 248 8.00 4.96 -10.16
C GLU A 248 8.83 6.25 -10.27
N LEU A 249 8.35 7.25 -11.02
CA LEU A 249 9.05 8.54 -11.11
C LEU A 249 9.03 9.29 -9.77
N SER A 250 7.92 9.19 -9.04
CA SER A 250 7.79 9.70 -7.67
C SER A 250 8.75 8.99 -6.72
N LYS A 251 8.96 7.68 -6.90
CA LYS A 251 9.95 6.89 -6.16
C LYS A 251 11.37 7.36 -6.42
N GLU A 252 11.73 7.59 -7.68
CA GLU A 252 13.05 8.05 -8.08
C GLU A 252 13.37 9.42 -7.46
N LEU A 253 12.43 10.37 -7.51
CA LEU A 253 12.56 11.68 -6.86
C LEU A 253 12.82 11.53 -5.35
N LEU A 254 12.01 10.71 -4.68
CA LEU A 254 12.14 10.48 -3.24
C LEU A 254 13.45 9.79 -2.88
N GLN A 255 13.90 8.83 -3.69
CA GLN A 255 15.16 8.12 -3.48
C GLN A 255 16.37 9.04 -3.68
N LEU A 256 16.34 9.97 -4.64
CA LEU A 256 17.34 11.02 -4.79
C LEU A 256 17.35 11.94 -3.56
N ALA A 257 16.17 12.37 -3.09
CA ALA A 257 16.05 13.21 -1.90
C ALA A 257 16.66 12.55 -0.65
N ILE A 258 16.40 11.27 -0.42
CA ILE A 258 16.93 10.51 0.72
C ILE A 258 18.45 10.28 0.58
N SER A 259 18.92 9.88 -0.61
CA SER A 259 20.33 9.53 -0.83
C SER A 259 21.27 10.73 -0.69
N VAL A 260 20.89 11.89 -1.24
CA VAL A 260 21.73 13.10 -1.22
C VAL A 260 21.77 13.73 0.18
N ASN A 261 20.74 13.54 1.00
CA ASN A 261 20.61 14.19 2.31
C ASN A 261 20.78 13.21 3.50
N SER A 262 21.52 12.12 3.31
CA SER A 262 21.73 11.07 4.32
C SER A 262 22.35 11.56 5.64
N ALA A 263 23.00 12.73 5.66
CA ALA A 263 23.49 13.39 6.87
C ALA A 263 22.38 13.76 7.88
N TYR A 264 21.11 13.77 7.44
CA TYR A 264 19.94 14.14 8.24
C TYR A 264 19.18 12.93 8.81
N ARG A 265 19.74 11.71 8.81
CA ARG A 265 19.09 10.48 9.34
C ARG A 265 18.50 10.55 10.75
N GLY A 266 18.89 11.53 11.57
CA GLY A 266 18.30 11.77 12.90
C GLY A 266 17.22 12.85 12.95
N ASP A 267 16.85 13.46 11.82
CA ASP A 267 15.86 14.52 11.73
C ASP A 267 14.44 13.97 11.53
N ALA A 268 13.45 14.58 12.17
CA ALA A 268 12.05 14.15 12.08
C ALA A 268 11.49 14.27 10.65
N ALA A 269 11.91 15.27 9.87
CA ALA A 269 11.50 15.41 8.49
C ALA A 269 12.15 14.36 7.58
N TYR A 270 13.36 13.89 7.93
CA TYR A 270 14.02 12.83 7.17
C TYR A 270 13.32 11.49 7.41
N ALA A 271 12.97 11.19 8.66
CA ALA A 271 12.18 10.00 9.00
C ALA A 271 10.82 9.97 8.28
N LYS A 272 10.19 11.14 8.04
CA LYS A 272 8.97 11.25 7.23
C LYS A 272 9.20 10.87 5.77
N LEU A 273 10.33 11.26 5.17
CA LEU A 273 10.69 10.86 3.80
C LEU A 273 10.92 9.35 3.70
N GLU A 274 11.58 8.74 4.70
CA GLU A 274 11.77 7.29 4.74
C GLU A 274 10.43 6.54 4.89
N ALA A 275 9.55 7.00 5.78
CA ALA A 275 8.21 6.44 5.92
C ALA A 275 7.39 6.56 4.63
N LEU A 276 7.47 7.71 3.94
CA LEU A 276 6.83 7.90 2.64
C LEU A 276 7.38 6.92 1.59
N LYS A 277 8.69 6.63 1.62
CA LYS A 277 9.31 5.68 0.70
C LYS A 277 8.78 4.27 0.93
N GLU A 278 8.66 3.84 2.19
CA GLU A 278 8.06 2.54 2.53
C GLU A 278 6.60 2.46 2.09
N GLN A 279 5.83 3.52 2.29
CA GLN A 279 4.44 3.59 1.81
C GLN A 279 4.37 3.53 0.28
N LEU A 280 5.28 4.17 -0.43
CA LEU A 280 5.32 4.19 -1.89
C LEU A 280 5.76 2.82 -2.45
N ASP A 281 6.71 2.14 -1.81
CA ASP A 281 7.06 0.76 -2.15
C ASP A 281 5.86 -0.19 -1.99
N LEU A 282 5.07 -0.02 -0.93
CA LEU A 282 3.85 -0.78 -0.71
C LEU A 282 2.74 -0.43 -1.72
N PHE A 283 2.64 0.84 -2.11
CA PHE A 283 1.68 1.30 -3.11
C PHE A 283 2.00 0.74 -4.50
N LEU A 284 3.26 0.77 -4.93
CA LEU A 284 3.71 0.17 -6.18
C LEU A 284 3.41 -1.32 -6.24
N LEU A 285 3.61 -2.01 -5.11
CA LEU A 285 3.27 -3.42 -4.98
C LEU A 285 1.77 -3.67 -5.13
N TYR A 286 0.94 -2.82 -4.52
CA TYR A 286 -0.51 -2.85 -4.72
C TYR A 286 -0.90 -2.62 -6.18
N LEU A 287 -0.34 -1.58 -6.83
CA LEU A 287 -0.62 -1.27 -8.23
C LEU A 287 -0.23 -2.43 -9.15
N LYS A 288 0.94 -3.04 -8.94
CA LYS A 288 1.37 -4.21 -9.70
C LYS A 288 0.37 -5.37 -9.56
N HIS A 289 -0.02 -5.68 -8.32
CA HIS A 289 -0.97 -6.75 -8.06
C HIS A 289 -2.35 -6.46 -8.68
N ASN A 290 -2.84 -5.22 -8.56
CA ASN A 290 -4.11 -4.78 -9.14
C ASN A 290 -4.10 -4.89 -10.68
N LEU A 291 -3.01 -4.44 -11.32
CA LEU A 291 -2.83 -4.54 -12.77
C LEU A 291 -2.78 -6.00 -13.25
N ASP A 292 -2.01 -6.86 -12.57
CA ASP A 292 -1.90 -8.28 -12.92
C ASP A 292 -3.28 -8.97 -12.91
N ILE A 293 -4.15 -8.61 -11.97
CA ILE A 293 -5.53 -9.12 -11.89
C ILE A 293 -6.43 -8.52 -12.97
N SER A 294 -6.32 -7.22 -13.24
CA SER A 294 -7.12 -6.54 -14.27
C SER A 294 -6.87 -7.13 -15.66
N TYR A 295 -5.64 -7.55 -15.98
CA TYR A 295 -5.33 -8.25 -17.23
C TYR A 295 -5.88 -9.68 -17.29
N ALA A 296 -6.06 -10.34 -16.13
CA ALA A 296 -6.67 -11.67 -16.05
C ALA A 296 -8.22 -11.63 -16.11
N THR A 297 -8.83 -10.47 -15.82
CA THR A 297 -10.27 -10.26 -15.76
C THR A 297 -10.72 -9.21 -16.78
N ASP A 298 -10.58 -9.56 -18.07
CA ASP A 298 -10.91 -8.76 -19.28
C ASP A 298 -12.39 -8.31 -19.42
N LEU A 299 -13.12 -8.15 -18.33
CA LEU A 299 -14.48 -7.61 -18.27
C LEU A 299 -14.58 -6.55 -17.16
N LEU A 300 -14.38 -5.30 -17.56
CA LEU A 300 -15.01 -4.09 -17.00
C LEU A 300 -15.00 -3.98 -15.47
N ALA A 301 -13.97 -3.35 -14.91
CA ALA A 301 -14.13 -2.58 -13.68
C ALA A 301 -13.62 -1.15 -13.91
N ASP A 302 -14.55 -0.18 -13.86
CA ASP A 302 -14.33 1.27 -13.80
C ASP A 302 -13.61 1.72 -12.50
N SER A 303 -12.75 0.88 -11.92
CA SER A 303 -11.95 1.25 -10.75
C SER A 303 -10.68 1.94 -11.25
N ASN A 304 -10.74 3.27 -11.41
CA ASN A 304 -9.52 4.06 -11.44
C ASN A 304 -8.68 3.68 -10.19
N PRO A 305 -7.42 3.23 -10.35
CA PRO A 305 -6.58 2.92 -9.21
C PRO A 305 -6.49 4.17 -8.33
N ILE A 306 -6.54 3.96 -7.02
CA ILE A 306 -6.34 5.04 -6.04
C ILE A 306 -4.99 5.71 -6.29
N THR A 307 -4.93 7.02 -6.05
CA THR A 307 -3.72 7.84 -6.21
C THR A 307 -2.83 7.77 -4.97
N LEU A 308 -1.56 8.15 -5.08
CA LEU A 308 -0.62 8.24 -3.96
C LEU A 308 -1.14 9.19 -2.87
N SER A 309 -1.78 10.31 -3.24
CA SER A 309 -2.41 11.21 -2.28
C SER A 309 -3.52 10.57 -1.45
N GLN A 310 -4.24 9.60 -2.01
CA GLN A 310 -5.24 8.81 -1.30
C GLN A 310 -4.56 7.73 -0.47
N TRP A 311 -3.59 7.01 -1.06
CA TRP A 311 -2.86 5.93 -0.42
C TRP A 311 -2.21 6.32 0.92
N VAL A 312 -1.50 7.46 0.94
CA VAL A 312 -0.75 7.93 2.12
C VAL A 312 -1.66 8.25 3.32
N LYS A 313 -2.98 8.41 3.08
CA LYS A 313 -3.98 8.66 4.14
C LYS A 313 -4.56 7.38 4.72
N LEU A 314 -4.35 6.24 4.08
CA LEU A 314 -4.94 4.98 4.50
C LEU A 314 -4.23 4.43 5.72
N ASP A 315 -5.00 3.88 6.65
CA ASP A 315 -4.46 3.09 7.74
C ASP A 315 -4.12 1.65 7.30
N SER A 316 -3.48 0.89 8.19
CA SER A 316 -3.08 -0.50 7.89
C SER A 316 -4.27 -1.44 7.65
N THR A 317 -5.44 -1.13 8.22
CA THR A 317 -6.67 -1.89 8.02
C THR A 317 -7.23 -1.64 6.63
N GLU A 318 -7.31 -0.38 6.22
CA GLU A 318 -7.76 0.03 4.89
C GLU A 318 -6.86 -0.53 3.79
N ILE A 319 -5.53 -0.44 3.97
CA ILE A 319 -4.56 -1.02 3.03
C ILE A 319 -4.78 -2.53 2.89
N MET A 320 -4.93 -3.26 3.99
CA MET A 320 -5.19 -4.71 3.91
C MET A 320 -6.51 -5.02 3.22
N ASN A 321 -7.57 -4.28 3.52
CA ASN A 321 -8.85 -4.49 2.84
C ASN A 321 -8.73 -4.26 1.34
N LEU A 322 -7.94 -3.29 0.89
CA LEU A 322 -7.66 -3.09 -0.54
C LEU A 322 -6.93 -4.29 -1.15
N PHE A 323 -5.86 -4.77 -0.53
CA PHE A 323 -5.17 -5.98 -1.00
C PHE A 323 -6.11 -7.19 -1.08
N LEU A 324 -6.92 -7.42 -0.03
CA LEU A 324 -7.86 -8.54 0.03
C LEU A 324 -8.99 -8.43 -0.99
N SER A 325 -9.53 -7.23 -1.21
CA SER A 325 -10.64 -7.01 -2.17
C SER A 325 -10.28 -7.37 -3.61
N HIS A 326 -9.00 -7.30 -3.96
CA HIS A 326 -8.51 -7.67 -5.28
C HIS A 326 -7.96 -9.11 -5.31
N ALA A 327 -7.76 -9.75 -4.15
CA ALA A 327 -6.95 -10.96 -4.07
C ALA A 327 -7.48 -12.13 -4.92
N GLY A 328 -8.80 -12.25 -5.12
CA GLY A 328 -9.38 -13.21 -6.05
C GLY A 328 -8.84 -14.63 -5.88
N SER A 329 -8.28 -15.20 -6.96
CA SER A 329 -7.60 -16.50 -6.96
C SER A 329 -6.19 -16.49 -6.35
N ASP A 330 -5.54 -15.34 -6.25
CA ASP A 330 -4.19 -15.16 -5.68
C ASP A 330 -4.21 -14.87 -4.18
N PHE A 331 -5.32 -15.20 -3.51
CA PHE A 331 -5.55 -14.93 -2.10
C PHE A 331 -4.36 -15.30 -1.19
N ILE A 332 -3.79 -16.50 -1.34
CA ILE A 332 -2.65 -16.92 -0.52
C ILE A 332 -1.37 -16.14 -0.81
N GLN A 333 -1.13 -15.76 -2.07
CA GLN A 333 0.02 -14.92 -2.41
C GLN A 333 -0.11 -13.54 -1.76
N VAL A 334 -1.31 -12.96 -1.75
CA VAL A 334 -1.59 -11.71 -1.02
C VAL A 334 -1.34 -11.86 0.47
N ILE A 335 -1.81 -12.96 1.09
CA ILE A 335 -1.59 -13.22 2.51
C ILE A 335 -0.09 -13.36 2.82
N GLN A 336 0.66 -14.13 2.03
CA GLN A 336 2.12 -14.29 2.17
C GLN A 336 2.85 -12.95 2.05
N LEU A 337 2.42 -12.12 1.09
CA LEU A 337 2.99 -10.80 0.85
C LEU A 337 2.77 -9.87 2.05
N LEU A 338 1.53 -9.77 2.54
CA LEU A 338 1.18 -8.99 3.71
C LEU A 338 1.91 -9.48 4.96
N ASP A 339 2.10 -10.80 5.09
CA ASP A 339 2.80 -11.37 6.23
C ASP A 339 4.30 -11.08 6.23
N SER A 340 4.95 -11.19 5.06
CA SER A 340 6.38 -10.87 4.89
C SER A 340 6.72 -9.42 5.24
N ARG A 341 5.71 -8.53 5.22
CA ARG A 341 5.81 -7.11 5.55
C ARG A 341 5.33 -6.78 6.97
N TYR A 342 4.98 -7.78 7.78
CA TYR A 342 4.43 -7.62 9.14
C TYR A 342 3.14 -6.77 9.19
N LEU A 343 2.37 -6.75 8.10
CA LEU A 343 1.11 -6.00 8.01
C LEU A 343 -0.11 -6.86 8.31
N LEU A 344 0.03 -8.19 8.27
CA LEU A 344 -1.08 -9.13 8.36
C LEU A 344 -1.73 -9.13 9.75
N GLN A 345 -2.97 -8.62 9.84
CA GLN A 345 -3.81 -8.79 11.02
C GLN A 345 -4.85 -9.90 10.78
N GLN A 346 -4.74 -11.00 11.50
CA GLN A 346 -5.54 -12.21 11.30
C GLN A 346 -7.05 -11.94 11.34
N LYS A 347 -7.49 -11.08 12.27
CA LYS A 347 -8.90 -10.70 12.43
C LYS A 347 -9.51 -10.08 11.17
N ILE A 348 -8.72 -9.34 10.37
CA ILE A 348 -9.20 -8.75 9.11
C ILE A 348 -9.35 -9.84 8.06
N VAL A 349 -8.40 -10.78 7.99
CA VAL A 349 -8.50 -11.95 7.11
C VAL A 349 -9.73 -12.80 7.44
N TYR A 350 -9.97 -13.08 8.73
CA TYR A 350 -11.13 -13.85 9.18
C TYR A 350 -12.45 -13.20 8.75
N ARG A 351 -12.59 -11.89 8.95
CA ARG A 351 -13.76 -11.12 8.52
C ARG A 351 -13.92 -11.11 7.01
N TYR A 352 -12.82 -10.98 6.27
CA TYR A 352 -12.86 -11.01 4.81
C TYR A 352 -13.36 -12.37 4.31
N ILE A 353 -12.83 -13.48 4.83
CA ILE A 353 -13.28 -14.82 4.47
C ILE A 353 -14.77 -15.00 4.84
N GLN A 354 -15.18 -14.66 6.06
CA GLN A 354 -16.58 -14.74 6.50
C GLN A 354 -17.52 -13.95 5.60
N SER A 355 -17.26 -12.65 5.40
CA SER A 355 -18.10 -11.79 4.57
C SER A 355 -18.15 -12.23 3.10
N THR A 356 -17.04 -12.76 2.57
CA THR A 356 -16.99 -13.30 1.21
C THR A 356 -17.84 -14.57 1.09
N LEU A 357 -17.79 -15.46 2.08
CA LEU A 357 -18.57 -16.71 2.08
C LEU A 357 -20.06 -16.47 2.33
N ASP A 358 -20.41 -15.47 3.14
CA ASP A 358 -21.80 -15.06 3.36
C ASP A 358 -22.42 -14.47 2.08
N ALA A 359 -21.61 -13.78 1.27
CA ALA A 359 -22.04 -13.24 -0.02
C ALA A 359 -22.02 -14.29 -1.16
N ASP A 360 -21.01 -15.15 -1.17
CA ASP A 360 -20.78 -16.17 -2.20
C ASP A 360 -20.23 -17.48 -1.59
N PRO A 361 -21.12 -18.43 -1.24
CA PRO A 361 -20.75 -19.73 -0.71
C PRO A 361 -19.81 -20.57 -1.60
N SER A 362 -19.74 -20.28 -2.91
CA SER A 362 -18.88 -21.04 -3.83
C SER A 362 -17.39 -20.81 -3.58
N LYS A 363 -17.03 -19.72 -2.88
CA LYS A 363 -15.65 -19.34 -2.57
C LYS A 363 -15.06 -20.05 -1.34
N VAL A 364 -15.59 -21.23 -0.98
CA VAL A 364 -15.13 -22.03 0.16
C VAL A 364 -13.63 -22.39 0.08
N PHE A 365 -13.03 -22.40 -1.12
CA PHE A 365 -11.60 -22.60 -1.32
C PHE A 365 -10.76 -21.58 -0.53
N LEU A 366 -11.21 -20.32 -0.38
CA LEU A 366 -10.50 -19.29 0.39
C LEU A 366 -10.27 -19.70 1.83
N PHE A 367 -11.26 -20.35 2.44
CA PHE A 367 -11.17 -20.88 3.80
C PHE A 367 -10.19 -22.06 3.86
N VAL A 368 -10.30 -23.01 2.93
CA VAL A 368 -9.44 -24.20 2.89
C VAL A 368 -7.97 -23.80 2.70
N ASP A 369 -7.70 -22.95 1.71
CA ASP A 369 -6.36 -22.46 1.39
C ASP A 369 -5.75 -21.71 2.57
N TYR A 370 -6.54 -20.83 3.21
CA TYR A 370 -6.06 -20.03 4.33
C TYR A 370 -5.69 -20.89 5.53
N ILE A 371 -6.46 -21.93 5.80
CA ILE A 371 -6.21 -22.84 6.92
C ILE A 371 -4.95 -23.65 6.70
N ASN A 372 -4.73 -24.16 5.49
CA ASN A 372 -3.49 -24.83 5.12
C ASN A 372 -2.30 -23.89 5.35
N TYR A 373 -2.38 -22.65 4.84
CA TYR A 373 -1.37 -21.62 5.08
C TYR A 373 -1.14 -21.35 6.58
N PHE A 374 -2.20 -21.22 7.37
CA PHE A 374 -2.10 -20.95 8.81
C PHE A 374 -1.38 -22.09 9.54
N ILE A 375 -1.73 -23.35 9.27
CA ILE A 375 -1.06 -24.51 9.88
C ILE A 375 0.41 -24.56 9.48
N GLU A 376 0.72 -24.37 8.20
CA GLU A 376 2.07 -24.54 7.66
C GLU A 376 3.03 -23.42 8.08
N HIS A 377 2.54 -22.19 8.23
CA HIS A 377 3.43 -21.03 8.35
C HIS A 377 3.21 -20.18 9.61
N ARG A 378 2.06 -20.30 10.30
CA ARG A 378 1.70 -19.43 11.43
C ARG A 378 1.52 -20.16 12.75
N MET A 379 1.05 -21.40 12.73
CA MET A 379 0.68 -22.12 13.95
C MET A 379 1.85 -22.26 14.94
N SER A 380 3.08 -22.43 14.45
CA SER A 380 4.28 -22.57 15.29
C SER A 380 4.74 -21.27 15.94
N SER A 381 4.37 -20.11 15.38
CA SER A 381 4.75 -18.77 15.85
C SER A 381 3.59 -18.02 16.51
N ALA A 382 2.38 -18.56 16.47
CA ALA A 382 1.18 -17.95 17.02
C ALA A 382 1.21 -17.89 18.56
N LEU A 383 0.65 -16.81 19.12
CA LEU A 383 0.42 -16.70 20.56
C LEU A 383 -0.86 -17.46 20.94
N SER A 384 -1.01 -17.81 22.23
CA SER A 384 -2.21 -18.51 22.74
C SER A 384 -3.52 -17.79 22.41
N LYS A 385 -3.51 -16.45 22.46
CA LYS A 385 -4.65 -15.62 22.08
C LYS A 385 -4.98 -15.75 20.59
N ASP A 386 -3.98 -15.71 19.71
CA ASP A 386 -4.17 -15.82 18.26
C ASP A 386 -4.73 -17.21 17.88
N LEU A 387 -4.25 -18.26 18.55
CA LEU A 387 -4.76 -19.62 18.38
C LEU A 387 -6.22 -19.74 18.84
N THR A 388 -6.59 -19.08 19.93
CA THR A 388 -7.98 -19.06 20.41
C THR A 388 -8.89 -18.36 19.40
N GLU A 389 -8.51 -17.18 18.92
CA GLU A 389 -9.27 -16.44 17.90
C GLU A 389 -9.37 -17.25 16.59
N PHE A 390 -8.32 -17.97 16.20
CA PHE A 390 -8.33 -18.88 15.06
C PHE A 390 -9.33 -20.04 15.25
N VAL A 391 -9.37 -20.66 16.43
CA VAL A 391 -10.31 -21.76 16.74
C VAL A 391 -11.76 -21.27 16.65
N ASP A 392 -12.06 -20.09 17.19
CA ASP A 392 -13.40 -19.50 17.12
C ASP A 392 -13.81 -19.23 15.65
N PHE A 393 -12.91 -18.66 14.86
CA PHE A 393 -13.11 -18.45 13.42
C PHE A 393 -13.34 -19.78 12.69
N PHE A 394 -12.47 -20.77 12.91
CA PHE A 394 -12.54 -22.09 12.29
C PHE A 394 -13.89 -22.79 12.57
N GLN A 395 -14.34 -22.78 13.82
CA GLN A 395 -15.64 -23.33 14.22
C GLN A 395 -16.80 -22.57 13.56
N SER A 396 -16.74 -21.24 13.51
CA SER A 396 -17.81 -20.43 12.94
C SER A 396 -18.11 -20.79 11.47
N ILE A 397 -17.08 -21.06 10.67
CA ILE A 397 -17.23 -21.45 9.27
C ILE A 397 -17.70 -22.92 9.15
N LEU A 398 -17.17 -23.82 9.98
CA LEU A 398 -17.57 -25.22 9.96
C LEU A 398 -19.06 -25.40 10.29
N PHE A 399 -19.56 -24.70 11.30
CA PHE A 399 -20.97 -24.74 11.70
C PHE A 399 -21.89 -23.83 10.88
N ASN A 400 -21.38 -23.14 9.85
CA ASN A 400 -22.24 -22.41 8.93
C ASN A 400 -22.96 -23.37 7.97
N ASP A 401 -24.23 -23.65 8.25
CA ASP A 401 -25.05 -24.60 7.50
C ASP A 401 -25.36 -24.17 6.06
N ALA A 402 -25.15 -22.90 5.70
CA ALA A 402 -25.35 -22.41 4.33
C ALA A 402 -24.22 -22.86 3.38
N LEU A 403 -23.06 -23.26 3.92
CA LEU A 403 -21.91 -23.66 3.13
C LEU A 403 -21.90 -25.18 2.92
N ALA A 404 -21.76 -25.62 1.67
CA ALA A 404 -21.54 -27.04 1.37
C ALA A 404 -20.15 -27.48 1.88
N LYS A 405 -20.10 -28.59 2.60
CA LYS A 405 -18.84 -29.12 3.16
C LYS A 405 -18.25 -30.15 2.20
N SER A 406 -17.23 -29.76 1.44
CA SER A 406 -16.54 -30.67 0.53
C SER A 406 -15.70 -31.70 1.27
N SER A 407 -15.39 -32.82 0.63
CA SER A 407 -14.49 -33.84 1.19
C SER A 407 -13.11 -33.27 1.55
N GLU A 408 -12.60 -32.35 0.72
CA GLU A 408 -11.34 -31.65 0.95
C GLU A 408 -11.40 -30.77 2.20
N MET A 409 -12.45 -29.94 2.35
CA MET A 409 -12.65 -29.10 3.52
C MET A 409 -12.69 -29.93 4.80
N LEU A 410 -13.42 -31.06 4.79
CA LEU A 410 -13.52 -31.96 5.95
C LEU A 410 -12.18 -32.63 6.28
N THR A 411 -11.42 -33.05 5.27
CA THR A 411 -10.09 -33.66 5.44
C THR A 411 -9.10 -32.68 6.05
N VAL A 412 -9.03 -31.46 5.50
CA VAL A 412 -8.18 -30.38 6.04
C VAL A 412 -8.61 -30.03 7.47
N SER A 413 -9.91 -29.96 7.74
CA SER A 413 -10.44 -29.67 9.07
C SER A 413 -10.05 -30.72 10.12
N LEU A 414 -10.01 -32.00 9.76
CA LEU A 414 -9.53 -33.05 10.65
C LEU A 414 -8.03 -32.90 10.96
N GLU A 415 -7.22 -32.56 9.96
CA GLU A 415 -5.79 -32.30 10.16
C GLU A 415 -5.55 -31.08 11.05
N VAL A 416 -6.34 -29.99 10.88
CA VAL A 416 -6.31 -28.82 11.78
C VAL A 416 -6.58 -29.21 13.21
N CYS A 417 -7.67 -29.94 13.46
CA CYS A 417 -8.02 -30.37 14.81
C CYS A 417 -6.89 -31.18 15.43
N ARG A 418 -6.30 -32.12 14.68
CA ARG A 418 -5.18 -32.94 15.15
C ARG A 418 -3.96 -32.08 15.52
N ARG A 419 -3.56 -31.17 14.62
CA ARG A 419 -2.42 -30.28 14.82
C ARG A 419 -2.59 -29.32 15.98
N LEU A 420 -3.78 -28.73 16.13
CA LEU A 420 -4.08 -27.84 17.25
C LEU A 420 -4.13 -28.59 18.58
N GLN A 421 -4.64 -29.81 18.62
CA GLN A 421 -4.64 -30.64 19.84
C GLN A 421 -3.22 -30.95 20.35
N GLU A 422 -2.25 -31.06 19.45
CA GLU A 422 -0.82 -31.25 19.77
C GLU A 422 -0.16 -29.97 20.31
N SER A 423 -0.80 -28.81 20.16
CA SER A 423 -0.27 -27.53 20.64
C SER A 423 -0.33 -27.42 22.17
N SER A 424 0.81 -27.11 22.79
CA SER A 424 0.92 -26.85 24.23
C SER A 424 0.35 -25.49 24.65
N LEU A 425 0.04 -24.61 23.69
CA LEU A 425 -0.44 -23.25 23.91
C LEU A 425 -1.96 -23.17 24.15
N LEU A 426 -2.69 -24.26 23.87
CA LEU A 426 -4.13 -24.34 24.09
C LEU A 426 -4.46 -24.94 25.46
N GLU A 427 -5.46 -24.34 26.11
CA GLU A 427 -5.94 -24.81 27.39
C GLU A 427 -6.58 -26.22 27.29
N SER A 428 -6.69 -26.90 28.43
CA SER A 428 -7.30 -28.25 28.50
C SER A 428 -8.71 -28.28 27.90
N GLU A 429 -9.50 -27.24 28.15
CA GLU A 429 -10.89 -27.16 27.67
C GLU A 429 -10.96 -26.98 26.15
N GLN A 430 -10.11 -26.13 25.58
CA GLN A 430 -10.02 -25.94 24.13
C GLN A 430 -9.58 -27.23 23.41
N ARG A 431 -8.65 -27.99 24.00
CA ARG A 431 -8.24 -29.30 23.46
C ARG A 431 -9.38 -30.31 23.49
N LYS A 432 -10.22 -30.32 24.53
CA LYS A 432 -11.44 -31.14 24.55
C LYS A 432 -12.43 -30.72 23.49
N GLN A 433 -12.67 -29.42 23.32
CA GLN A 433 -13.54 -28.88 22.27
C GLN A 433 -13.06 -29.27 20.87
N LEU A 434 -11.75 -29.20 20.60
CA LEU A 434 -11.17 -29.65 19.34
C LEU A 434 -11.27 -31.17 19.15
N SER A 435 -11.16 -31.96 20.21
CA SER A 435 -11.37 -33.41 20.17
C SER A 435 -12.81 -33.76 19.79
N PHE A 436 -13.77 -33.09 20.44
CA PHE A 436 -15.18 -33.19 20.10
C PHE A 436 -15.47 -32.76 18.67
N LEU A 437 -14.89 -31.64 18.22
CA LEU A 437 -15.03 -31.17 16.84
C LEU A 437 -14.47 -32.17 15.82
N ALA A 438 -13.30 -32.77 16.09
CA ALA A 438 -12.73 -33.81 15.24
C ALA A 438 -13.64 -35.03 15.14
N GLN A 439 -14.23 -35.47 16.25
CA GLN A 439 -15.20 -36.56 16.28
C GLN A 439 -16.44 -36.23 15.44
N LEU A 440 -16.98 -35.02 15.58
CA LEU A 440 -18.13 -34.56 14.79
C LEU A 440 -17.84 -34.47 13.30
N VAL A 441 -16.70 -33.91 12.90
CA VAL A 441 -16.30 -33.81 11.49
C VAL A 441 -16.10 -35.20 10.89
N SER A 442 -15.52 -36.14 11.64
CA SER A 442 -15.37 -37.54 11.24
C SER A 442 -16.71 -38.28 11.11
N LEU A 443 -17.66 -38.00 12.01
CA LEU A 443 -19.02 -38.55 11.92
C LEU A 443 -19.73 -38.01 10.68
N TYR A 444 -19.67 -36.68 10.50
CA TYR A 444 -20.30 -36.00 9.38
C TYR A 444 -19.76 -36.50 8.04
N SER A 445 -18.44 -36.63 7.88
CA SER A 445 -17.83 -37.10 6.63
C SER A 445 -18.29 -38.51 6.24
N GLN A 446 -18.52 -39.38 7.24
CA GLN A 446 -19.02 -40.74 7.02
C GLN A 446 -20.52 -40.75 6.65
N LEU A 447 -21.34 -39.88 7.26
CA LEU A 447 -22.79 -39.86 7.06
C LEU A 447 -23.24 -39.02 5.84
N ALA A 448 -22.55 -37.92 5.53
CA ALA A 448 -22.98 -36.94 4.53
C ALA A 448 -23.08 -37.51 3.11
N SER A 449 -22.29 -38.54 2.79
CA SER A 449 -22.39 -39.25 1.51
C SER A 449 -23.76 -39.92 1.27
N SER A 450 -24.47 -40.25 2.36
CA SER A 450 -25.72 -41.01 2.33
C SER A 450 -26.94 -40.14 2.66
N LEU A 451 -26.72 -38.92 3.19
CA LEU A 451 -27.76 -38.01 3.69
C LEU A 451 -27.58 -36.61 3.10
N SER A 452 -28.41 -36.26 2.12
CA SER A 452 -28.30 -34.99 1.37
C SER A 452 -28.62 -33.73 2.18
N ASN A 453 -29.37 -33.85 3.29
CA ASN A 453 -29.82 -32.72 4.12
C ASN A 453 -29.21 -32.73 5.54
N LEU A 454 -28.06 -33.41 5.71
CA LEU A 454 -27.37 -33.43 6.99
C LEU A 454 -26.64 -32.10 7.21
N HIS A 455 -26.88 -31.48 8.37
CA HIS A 455 -26.20 -30.26 8.80
C HIS A 455 -25.30 -30.57 10.00
N LEU A 456 -24.10 -30.00 10.01
CA LEU A 456 -23.12 -30.25 11.08
C LEU A 456 -23.62 -29.71 12.44
N SER A 457 -24.38 -28.61 12.42
CA SER A 457 -25.03 -28.05 13.63
C SER A 457 -26.04 -29.03 14.24
N LYS A 458 -26.94 -29.60 13.43
CA LYS A 458 -27.93 -30.60 13.87
C LYS A 458 -27.25 -31.86 14.38
N LEU A 459 -26.20 -32.32 13.69
CA LEU A 459 -25.44 -33.49 14.12
C LEU A 459 -24.76 -33.25 15.48
N ARG A 460 -24.19 -32.05 15.70
CA ARG A 460 -23.63 -31.63 17.00
C ARG A 460 -24.68 -31.71 18.10
N ASP A 461 -25.85 -31.10 17.88
CA ASP A 461 -26.90 -31.03 18.90
C ASP A 461 -27.42 -32.43 19.23
N SER A 462 -27.65 -33.29 18.22
CA SER A 462 -28.03 -34.70 18.42
C SER A 462 -26.94 -35.54 19.08
N PHE A 463 -25.66 -35.25 18.82
CA PHE A 463 -24.55 -35.93 19.49
C PHE A 463 -24.54 -35.62 20.99
N LEU A 464 -24.62 -34.34 21.36
CA LEU A 464 -24.63 -33.91 22.75
C LEU A 464 -25.86 -34.41 23.49
N GLU A 465 -27.03 -34.41 22.84
CA GLU A 465 -28.26 -34.99 23.39
C GLU A 465 -28.10 -36.48 23.67
N ALA A 466 -27.58 -37.24 22.70
CA ALA A 466 -27.36 -38.68 22.86
C ALA A 466 -26.34 -39.00 23.95
N GLU A 467 -25.22 -38.26 23.99
CA GLU A 467 -24.19 -38.46 25.02
C GLU A 467 -24.76 -38.19 26.42
N ALA A 468 -25.49 -37.09 26.61
CA ALA A 468 -26.13 -36.76 27.88
C ALA A 468 -27.20 -37.80 28.28
N TRP A 469 -27.97 -38.30 27.30
CA TRP A 469 -28.99 -39.32 27.53
C TRP A 469 -28.36 -40.63 27.99
N ILE A 470 -27.28 -41.09 27.35
CA ILE A 470 -26.57 -42.33 27.69
C ILE A 470 -25.88 -42.23 29.06
N GLN A 471 -25.30 -41.07 29.38
CA GLN A 471 -24.72 -40.83 30.70
C GLN A 471 -25.78 -40.86 31.81
N SER A 472 -26.99 -40.37 31.53
CA SER A 472 -28.11 -40.35 32.48
C SER A 472 -28.82 -41.70 32.57
N ASN A 473 -28.78 -42.51 31.51
CA ASN A 473 -29.46 -43.79 31.38
C ASN A 473 -28.48 -44.89 30.93
N PRO A 474 -27.56 -45.35 31.79
CA PRO A 474 -26.63 -46.41 31.43
C PRO A 474 -27.40 -47.71 31.15
N ILE A 475 -27.20 -48.27 29.94
CA ILE A 475 -27.88 -49.48 29.47
C ILE A 475 -26.93 -50.67 29.47
N ASP A 476 -27.35 -51.74 30.11
CA ASP A 476 -26.80 -53.09 29.95
C ASP A 476 -27.81 -53.94 29.17
N PHE A 477 -27.43 -54.37 27.96
CA PHE A 477 -28.28 -55.21 27.11
C PHE A 477 -28.62 -56.59 27.68
N ASN A 478 -28.08 -56.99 28.83
CA ASN A 478 -28.53 -58.22 29.51
C ASN A 478 -29.73 -57.99 30.43
N THR A 479 -29.97 -56.74 30.86
CA THR A 479 -30.97 -56.40 31.89
C THR A 479 -31.93 -55.29 31.47
N ALA A 480 -31.63 -54.57 30.39
CA ALA A 480 -32.49 -53.53 29.85
C ALA A 480 -33.81 -54.09 29.32
N SER A 481 -34.90 -53.36 29.58
CA SER A 481 -36.22 -53.66 29.01
C SER A 481 -36.28 -53.30 27.53
N SER A 482 -37.18 -53.95 26.77
CA SER A 482 -37.38 -53.63 25.35
C SER A 482 -37.72 -52.15 25.13
N GLN A 483 -38.49 -51.52 26.03
CA GLN A 483 -38.82 -50.09 25.95
C GLN A 483 -37.60 -49.18 26.12
N GLN A 484 -36.64 -49.54 26.97
CA GLN A 484 -35.40 -48.77 27.14
C GLN A 484 -34.49 -48.89 25.93
N ILE A 485 -34.41 -50.08 25.33
CA ILE A 485 -33.66 -50.32 24.09
C ILE A 485 -34.29 -49.51 22.94
N GLU A 486 -35.63 -49.53 22.83
CA GLU A 486 -36.36 -48.73 21.84
C GLU A 486 -36.15 -47.23 22.04
N ALA A 487 -36.32 -46.72 23.26
CA ALA A 487 -36.10 -45.30 23.56
C ALA A 487 -34.68 -44.82 23.19
N MET A 488 -33.67 -45.68 23.35
CA MET A 488 -32.31 -45.40 22.90
C MET A 488 -32.22 -45.38 21.36
N LEU A 489 -32.80 -46.38 20.68
CA LEU A 489 -32.78 -46.48 19.21
C LEU A 489 -33.53 -45.33 18.53
N GLU A 490 -34.48 -44.70 19.20
CA GLU A 490 -35.21 -43.52 18.73
C GLU A 490 -34.44 -42.19 18.94
N LEU A 491 -33.22 -42.21 19.52
CA LEU A 491 -32.40 -41.00 19.65
C LEU A 491 -32.08 -40.41 18.26
N PRO A 492 -32.18 -39.09 18.06
CA PRO A 492 -31.97 -38.44 16.76
C PRO A 492 -30.62 -38.78 16.10
N LEU A 493 -29.58 -39.01 16.91
CA LEU A 493 -28.28 -39.41 16.40
C LEU A 493 -28.30 -40.81 15.76
N LEU A 494 -28.99 -41.76 16.40
CA LEU A 494 -29.10 -43.13 15.89
C LEU A 494 -30.05 -43.20 14.70
N THR A 495 -31.06 -42.32 14.62
CA THR A 495 -31.88 -42.21 13.41
C THR A 495 -31.05 -41.76 12.21
N PHE A 496 -30.13 -40.80 12.35
CA PHE A 496 -29.20 -40.45 11.27
C PHE A 496 -28.32 -41.63 10.85
N VAL A 497 -27.79 -42.39 11.81
CA VAL A 497 -26.98 -43.59 11.52
C VAL A 497 -27.82 -44.65 10.80
N SER A 498 -29.05 -44.88 11.25
CA SER A 498 -29.98 -45.83 10.64
C SER A 498 -30.35 -45.43 9.22
N ASP A 499 -30.68 -44.17 8.97
CA ASP A 499 -31.04 -43.68 7.65
C ASP A 499 -29.86 -43.74 6.68
N ALA A 500 -28.65 -43.39 7.13
CA ALA A 500 -27.44 -43.49 6.32
C ALA A 500 -27.13 -44.96 5.97
N ALA A 501 -27.22 -45.87 6.94
CA ALA A 501 -26.99 -47.29 6.71
C ALA A 501 -28.08 -47.93 5.84
N GLN A 502 -29.34 -47.50 5.97
CA GLN A 502 -30.45 -47.92 5.10
C GLN A 502 -30.25 -47.46 3.65
N SER A 503 -29.83 -46.21 3.46
CA SER A 503 -29.49 -45.64 2.15
C SER A 503 -28.35 -46.43 1.50
N LYS A 504 -27.27 -46.70 2.25
CA LYS A 504 -26.11 -47.47 1.80
C LYS A 504 -26.45 -48.92 1.43
N LEU A 505 -27.38 -49.54 2.14
CA LEU A 505 -27.86 -50.89 1.84
C LEU A 505 -28.58 -50.97 0.48
N GLY A 506 -29.06 -49.84 -0.07
CA GLY A 506 -29.60 -49.78 -1.43
C GLY A 506 -28.56 -50.00 -2.53
N SER A 507 -27.27 -49.80 -2.22
CA SER A 507 -26.16 -49.84 -3.17
C SER A 507 -25.00 -50.75 -2.76
N SER A 508 -25.07 -51.38 -1.58
CA SER A 508 -23.97 -52.15 -0.99
C SER A 508 -24.47 -53.42 -0.30
N SER A 509 -23.59 -54.39 -0.12
CA SER A 509 -23.91 -55.65 0.55
C SER A 509 -24.15 -55.45 2.07
N PRO A 510 -24.95 -56.32 2.72
CA PRO A 510 -25.15 -56.28 4.17
C PRO A 510 -23.84 -56.29 4.98
N LYS A 511 -22.79 -56.97 4.50
CA LYS A 511 -21.47 -57.01 5.14
C LYS A 511 -20.75 -55.67 5.09
N GLU A 512 -20.84 -54.95 3.98
CA GLU A 512 -20.25 -53.61 3.84
C GLU A 512 -20.99 -52.58 4.72
N VAL A 513 -22.31 -52.73 4.85
CA VAL A 513 -23.11 -51.90 5.76
C VAL A 513 -22.79 -52.21 7.23
N ASP A 514 -22.64 -53.49 7.62
CA ASP A 514 -22.20 -53.83 8.99
C ASP A 514 -20.80 -53.26 9.28
N SER A 515 -19.87 -53.34 8.32
CA SER A 515 -18.54 -52.74 8.49
C SER A 515 -18.60 -51.22 8.64
N PHE A 516 -19.47 -50.55 7.89
CA PHE A 516 -19.71 -49.11 8.00
C PHE A 516 -20.31 -48.73 9.35
N VAL A 517 -21.37 -49.41 9.79
CA VAL A 517 -21.99 -49.13 11.09
C VAL A 517 -20.99 -49.42 12.21
N SER A 518 -20.21 -50.50 12.08
CA SER A 518 -19.16 -50.84 13.06
C SER A 518 -18.09 -49.75 13.17
N SER A 519 -17.67 -49.11 12.07
CA SER A 519 -16.67 -48.04 12.13
C SER A 519 -17.17 -46.84 12.93
N LEU A 520 -18.45 -46.50 12.81
CA LEU A 520 -19.07 -45.39 13.55
C LEU A 520 -19.02 -45.60 15.07
N PHE A 521 -19.25 -46.83 15.54
CA PHE A 521 -19.23 -47.17 16.98
C PHE A 521 -17.85 -47.46 17.56
N VAL A 522 -16.81 -47.60 16.72
CA VAL A 522 -15.41 -47.65 17.21
C VAL A 522 -14.93 -46.25 17.55
N ASN A 523 -15.17 -45.27 16.68
CA ASN A 523 -14.92 -43.84 16.86
C ASN A 523 -15.65 -43.14 15.70
N PRO A 524 -16.64 -42.24 15.94
CA PRO A 524 -16.80 -41.39 17.13
C PRO A 524 -17.91 -41.76 18.14
N LEU A 525 -18.70 -42.80 17.91
CA LEU A 525 -19.86 -43.16 18.77
C LEU A 525 -19.51 -44.18 19.88
N SER A 526 -18.29 -44.15 20.40
CA SER A 526 -17.79 -45.15 21.35
C SER A 526 -18.43 -45.08 22.75
N PHE A 527 -19.15 -43.99 23.05
CA PHE A 527 -19.88 -43.81 24.30
C PHE A 527 -21.17 -44.65 24.36
N PHE A 528 -21.67 -45.16 23.24
CA PHE A 528 -22.81 -46.07 23.26
C PHE A 528 -22.44 -47.45 23.83
N PRO A 529 -23.40 -48.16 24.44
CA PRO A 529 -23.19 -49.51 24.94
C PRO A 529 -22.73 -50.48 23.85
N LYS A 530 -21.76 -51.34 24.19
CA LYS A 530 -21.28 -52.40 23.29
C LYS A 530 -22.44 -53.31 22.90
N GLY A 531 -22.62 -53.51 21.60
CA GLY A 531 -23.70 -54.35 21.05
C GLY A 531 -24.85 -53.55 20.41
N ILE A 532 -24.93 -52.23 20.61
CA ILE A 532 -25.97 -51.37 20.01
C ILE A 532 -26.07 -51.55 18.48
N LYS A 533 -24.92 -51.77 17.82
CA LYS A 533 -24.87 -51.98 16.37
C LYS A 533 -25.75 -53.14 15.92
N ASN A 534 -25.88 -54.20 16.72
CA ASN A 534 -26.65 -55.38 16.35
C ASN A 534 -28.15 -55.06 16.30
N TYR A 535 -28.62 -54.25 17.24
CA TYR A 535 -30.00 -53.78 17.29
C TYR A 535 -30.33 -52.86 16.11
N ILE A 536 -29.42 -51.93 15.77
CA ILE A 536 -29.53 -51.05 14.61
C ILE A 536 -29.53 -51.85 13.30
N MET A 537 -28.55 -52.74 13.12
CA MET A 537 -28.43 -53.58 11.93
C MET A 537 -29.64 -54.47 11.75
N LEU A 538 -30.17 -55.09 12.81
CA LEU A 538 -31.36 -55.94 12.71
C LEU A 538 -32.59 -55.13 12.22
N ARG A 539 -32.82 -53.92 12.77
CA ARG A 539 -33.92 -53.05 12.31
C ARG A 539 -33.80 -52.70 10.82
N ILE A 540 -32.61 -52.37 10.36
CA ILE A 540 -32.34 -51.99 8.95
C ILE A 540 -32.52 -53.20 8.01
N LEU A 541 -31.96 -54.35 8.39
CA LEU A 541 -32.02 -55.55 7.57
C LEU A 541 -33.45 -56.09 7.44
N LEU A 542 -34.25 -56.04 8.53
CA LEU A 542 -35.66 -56.43 8.50
C LEU A 542 -36.54 -55.50 7.64
N ARG A 543 -36.16 -54.23 7.49
CA ARG A 543 -36.83 -53.28 6.58
C ARG A 543 -36.48 -53.55 5.11
N ASN A 544 -35.38 -54.25 4.82
CA ASN A 544 -34.96 -54.58 3.48
C ASN A 544 -35.52 -55.93 3.02
N ARG A 545 -36.25 -55.96 1.89
CA ARG A 545 -36.95 -57.16 1.39
C ARG A 545 -36.07 -58.12 0.58
N SER A 546 -34.76 -57.90 0.51
CA SER A 546 -33.83 -58.77 -0.22
C SER A 546 -33.51 -60.06 0.55
N SER A 547 -33.26 -61.16 -0.18
CA SER A 547 -32.88 -62.45 0.41
C SER A 547 -31.59 -62.34 1.24
N ASP A 548 -30.63 -61.55 0.77
CA ASP A 548 -29.33 -61.41 1.42
C ASP A 548 -29.43 -60.62 2.73
N ALA A 549 -30.31 -59.61 2.79
CA ALA A 549 -30.58 -58.88 4.02
C ALA A 549 -31.31 -59.75 5.05
N LEU A 550 -32.28 -60.57 4.63
CA LEU A 550 -32.99 -61.49 5.50
C LEU A 550 -32.07 -62.60 6.05
N ASN A 551 -31.16 -63.12 5.24
CA ASN A 551 -30.15 -64.09 5.70
C ASN A 551 -29.21 -63.45 6.74
N ALA A 552 -28.72 -62.24 6.48
CA ALA A 552 -27.90 -61.51 7.45
C ALA A 552 -28.68 -61.16 8.73
N ALA A 553 -29.98 -60.85 8.62
CA ALA A 553 -30.85 -60.61 9.78
C ALA A 553 -30.99 -61.86 10.64
N SER A 554 -31.16 -63.03 10.00
CA SER A 554 -31.22 -64.33 10.68
C SER A 554 -29.98 -64.58 11.53
N ASP A 555 -28.79 -64.33 10.98
CA ASP A 555 -27.52 -64.51 11.70
C ASP A 555 -27.40 -63.55 12.91
N LEU A 556 -27.95 -62.34 12.79
CA LEU A 556 -27.95 -61.31 13.83
C LEU A 556 -28.94 -61.58 14.97
N THR A 557 -29.97 -62.39 14.77
CA THR A 557 -30.99 -62.69 15.80
C THR A 557 -30.40 -63.28 17.08
N HIS A 558 -29.33 -64.06 16.97
CA HIS A 558 -28.63 -64.64 18.13
C HIS A 558 -27.83 -63.62 18.95
N SER A 559 -27.67 -62.40 18.44
CA SER A 559 -26.84 -61.34 19.03
C SER A 559 -27.66 -60.21 19.68
N VAL A 560 -28.99 -60.35 19.78
CA VAL A 560 -29.92 -59.41 20.42
C VAL A 560 -30.82 -60.15 21.42
N GLN A 561 -31.41 -59.42 22.38
CA GLN A 561 -32.38 -60.01 23.30
C GLN A 561 -33.62 -60.56 22.59
N GLN A 562 -34.06 -61.76 22.98
CA GLN A 562 -35.22 -62.43 22.38
C GLN A 562 -36.53 -61.66 22.62
N ASP A 563 -36.70 -61.06 23.80
CA ASP A 563 -37.90 -60.28 24.15
C ASP A 563 -38.01 -59.01 23.28
N TRP A 564 -36.91 -58.29 23.08
CA TRP A 564 -36.87 -57.14 22.18
C TRP A 564 -37.04 -57.55 20.71
N MET A 565 -36.46 -58.68 20.28
CA MET A 565 -36.63 -59.21 18.93
C MET A 565 -38.09 -59.54 18.64
N ASN A 566 -38.77 -60.23 19.57
CA ASN A 566 -40.20 -60.52 19.45
C ASN A 566 -41.02 -59.23 19.35
N PHE A 567 -40.72 -58.24 20.18
CA PHE A 567 -41.33 -56.90 20.13
C PHE A 567 -41.14 -56.22 18.76
N THR A 568 -39.91 -56.22 18.24
CA THR A 568 -39.54 -55.54 16.98
C THR A 568 -40.09 -56.23 15.75
N VAL A 569 -40.05 -57.57 15.70
CA VAL A 569 -40.64 -58.35 14.60
C VAL A 569 -42.15 -58.21 14.59
N LEU A 570 -42.82 -58.24 15.75
CA LEU A 570 -44.27 -58.01 15.82
C LEU A 570 -44.66 -56.61 15.33
N HIS A 571 -43.91 -55.58 15.70
CA HIS A 571 -44.12 -54.22 15.20
C HIS A 571 -43.80 -54.05 13.71
N GLY A 572 -42.71 -54.66 13.22
CA GLY A 572 -42.31 -54.60 11.81
C GLY A 572 -43.25 -55.37 10.87
N VAL A 573 -43.80 -56.49 11.34
CA VAL A 573 -44.86 -57.24 10.62
C VAL A 573 -46.16 -56.44 10.61
N ASP A 574 -46.52 -55.74 11.70
CA ASP A 574 -47.74 -54.92 11.77
C ASP A 574 -47.67 -53.69 10.83
N GLU A 575 -46.53 -53.01 10.70
CA GLU A 575 -46.34 -51.96 9.67
C GLU A 575 -46.30 -52.51 8.23
N GLY A 576 -45.67 -53.68 8.04
CA GLY A 576 -45.65 -54.38 6.75
C GLY A 576 -47.05 -54.81 6.28
N VAL A 577 -47.91 -55.23 7.21
CA VAL A 577 -49.32 -55.58 6.95
C VAL A 577 -50.18 -54.33 6.78
N LYS A 578 -49.98 -53.26 7.56
CA LYS A 578 -50.69 -51.98 7.38
C LYS A 578 -50.35 -51.29 6.06
N SER A 579 -49.10 -51.36 5.60
CA SER A 579 -48.70 -50.85 4.28
C SER A 579 -49.15 -51.73 3.11
N MET A 580 -49.68 -52.92 3.38
CA MET A 580 -50.38 -53.79 2.41
C MET A 580 -51.91 -53.63 2.44
N SER A 581 -52.43 -52.65 3.17
CA SER A 581 -53.82 -52.21 3.00
C SER A 581 -53.97 -51.50 1.65
N TRP A 582 -54.95 -51.95 0.88
CA TRP A 582 -55.18 -51.64 -0.53
C TRP A 582 -55.46 -50.17 -0.83
#